data_AF-A0A225D1Z7-F1
#
_entry.id   AF-A0A225D1Z7-F1
#
_cell.length_a   1.000
_cell.length_b   1.000
_cell.length_c   1.000
_cell.angle_alpha   90.00
_cell.angle_beta   90.00
_cell.angle_gamma   90.00
#
_symmetry.space_group_name_H-M   'P 1'
#
loop_
_entity.id
_entity.type
_entity.pdbx_description
1 polymer ?
#
loop_
_entity_poly.entity_id
_entity_poly.type
_entity_poly.pdbx_seq_one_letter_code
_entity_poly.pdbx_strand_id
1 'polypeptide(L)' 'MIVEATEVDHITPFRGSVELQYDRLNVQSLCKPCHSRKTATEDRRQ' A
#
# COMPACT_ATOMS: atom_id res chain seq x y z
N MET A 1 -0.79 20.55 4.66
CA MET A 1 -0.58 20.54 3.19
C MET A 1 -1.33 19.35 2.64
N ILE A 2 -2.11 19.53 1.57
CA ILE A 2 -2.81 18.44 0.88
C ILE A 2 -1.96 18.10 -0.35
N VAL A 3 -1.68 16.83 -0.58
CA VAL A 3 -0.91 16.31 -1.73
C VAL A 3 -1.76 15.24 -2.40
N GLU A 4 -1.80 15.26 -3.73
CA GLU A 4 -2.58 14.30 -4.50
C GLU A 4 -2.04 12.88 -4.34
N ALA A 5 -2.95 11.90 -4.35
CA ALA A 5 -2.57 10.50 -4.44
C ALA A 5 -2.28 10.15 -5.90
N THR A 6 -1.20 9.42 -6.13
CA THR A 6 -0.74 9.01 -7.46
C THR A 6 -0.57 7.50 -7.58
N GLU A 7 -0.71 6.77 -6.47
CA GLU A 7 -0.48 5.34 -6.38
C GLU A 7 -1.60 4.66 -5.59
N VAL A 8 -1.91 3.42 -5.96
CA VAL A 8 -2.81 2.54 -5.23
C VAL A 8 -1.96 1.45 -4.60
N ASP A 9 -2.19 1.18 -3.32
CA ASP A 9 -1.38 0.26 -2.55
C ASP A 9 -2.24 -0.62 -1.64
N HIS A 10 -1.80 -1.84 -1.37
CA HIS A 10 -2.51 -2.73 -0.46
C HIS A 10 -2.29 -2.30 0.99
N ILE A 11 -3.34 -2.26 1.82
CA ILE A 11 -3.25 -1.96 3.26
C ILE A 11 -2.54 -3.11 3.99
N THR A 12 -2.99 -4.34 3.75
CA THR A 12 -2.33 -5.58 4.13
C THR A 12 -1.59 -6.13 2.90
N PRO A 13 -0.27 -6.32 2.94
CA PRO A 13 0.50 -6.81 1.81
C PRO A 13 -0.03 -8.15 1.26
N PHE A 14 -0.12 -8.27 -0.06
CA PHE A 14 -0.59 -9.49 -0.74
C PHE A 14 0.17 -10.75 -0.27
N ARG A 15 1.51 -10.75 -0.32
CA ARG A 15 2.39 -11.88 0.10
C ARG A 15 1.92 -13.28 -0.35
N GLY A 16 1.25 -13.39 -1.49
CA GLY A 16 0.71 -14.66 -2.03
C GLY A 16 -0.71 -15.02 -1.56
N SER A 17 -1.33 -14.20 -0.72
CA SER A 17 -2.69 -14.39 -0.20
C SER A 17 -3.72 -13.91 -1.23
N VAL A 18 -4.27 -14.83 -2.03
CA VAL A 18 -5.15 -14.54 -3.18
C VAL A 18 -6.39 -13.72 -2.79
N GLU A 19 -6.89 -13.90 -1.59
CA GLU A 19 -7.99 -13.14 -1.01
C GLU A 19 -7.68 -11.63 -0.92
N LEU A 20 -6.41 -11.25 -0.75
CA LEU A 20 -5.99 -9.86 -0.65
C LEU A 20 -5.70 -9.20 -2.00
N GLN A 21 -5.58 -9.98 -3.08
CA GLN A 21 -5.08 -9.50 -4.37
C GLN A 21 -5.95 -8.37 -4.94
N TYR A 22 -7.28 -8.51 -4.82
CA TYR A 22 -8.27 -7.59 -5.39
C TYR A 22 -9.32 -7.15 -4.38
N ASP A 23 -9.06 -7.33 -3.07
CA ASP A 23 -9.97 -6.84 -2.04
C ASP A 23 -10.00 -5.31 -2.07
N ARG A 24 -11.17 -4.76 -2.44
CA ARG A 24 -11.41 -3.32 -2.52
C ARG A 24 -11.33 -2.63 -1.17
N LEU A 25 -11.55 -3.36 -0.07
CA LEU A 25 -11.39 -2.84 1.28
C LEU A 25 -9.93 -2.86 1.73
N ASN A 26 -9.07 -3.60 1.02
CA ASN A 26 -7.64 -3.73 1.29
C ASN A 26 -6.78 -2.83 0.40
N VAL A 27 -7.34 -1.85 -0.30
CA VAL A 27 -6.56 -0.88 -1.11
C VAL A 27 -6.72 0.54 -0.58
N GLN A 28 -5.65 1.33 -0.67
CA GLN A 28 -5.62 2.73 -0.29
C GLN A 28 -4.91 3.58 -1.35
N SER A 29 -5.34 4.83 -1.51
CA SER A 29 -4.71 5.81 -2.39
C SER A 29 -3.63 6.57 -1.62
N LEU A 30 -2.39 6.57 -2.12
CA LEU A 30 -1.26 7.23 -1.49
C LEU A 30 -0.53 8.16 -2.47
N CYS A 31 0.02 9.25 -1.96
CA CYS A 31 1.02 10.01 -2.68
C CYS A 31 2.37 9.27 -2.66
N LYS A 32 3.23 9.54 -3.65
CA LYS A 32 4.52 8.85 -3.79
C LYS A 32 5.38 8.77 -2.52
N PRO A 33 5.61 9.87 -1.75
CA PRO A 33 6.43 9.78 -0.55
C PRO A 33 5.78 8.95 0.58
N CYS A 34 4.44 8.96 0.67
CA CYS A 34 3.73 8.12 1.64
C CYS A 34 3.84 6.63 1.29
N HIS A 35 3.70 6.30 0.00
CA HIS A 35 3.88 4.93 -0.51
C HIS A 35 5.29 4.41 -0.23
N SER A 36 6.33 5.16 -0.62
CA SER A 36 7.72 4.75 -0.40
C SER A 36 8.06 4.52 1.08
N ARG A 37 7.52 5.34 1.99
CA ARG A 37 7.69 5.13 3.44
C ARG A 37 7.01 3.85 3.92
N LYS A 38 5.82 3.53 3.40
CA LYS A 38 5.10 2.30 3.74
C LYS A 38 5.89 1.08 3.27
N THR A 39 6.30 1.04 2.00
CA THR A 39 7.12 -0.06 1.45
C THR A 39 8.38 -0.27 2.29
N ALA A 40 9.14 0.79 2.60
CA ALA A 40 10.34 0.68 3.43
C ALA A 40 10.06 0.15 4.85
N THR A 41 8.87 0.42 5.41
CA THR A 41 8.47 -0.09 6.73
C THR A 41 8.07 -1.56 6.66
N GLU A 42 7.37 -1.95 5.59
CA GLU A 42 6.91 -3.32 5.37
C GLU A 42 8.06 -4.27 5.03
N ASP A 43 9.01 -3.83 4.22
CA ASP A 43 10.24 -4.57 3.89
C ASP A 43 11.09 -4.84 5.13
N ARG A 44 11.14 -3.91 6.09
CA ARG A 44 11.80 -4.13 7.39
C ARG A 44 11.07 -5.13 8.30
N ARG A 45 9.82 -5.45 8.01
CA ARG A 45 8.96 -6.38 8.78
C ARG A 45 8.78 -7.72 8.04
N GLN A 46 9.59 -7.98 7.02
CA GLN A 46 9.70 -9.25 6.30
C GLN A 46 10.94 -9.98 6.77
#